data_AF-A0A7K2DWZ8-F1
#
_entry.id   AF-A0A7K2DWZ8-F1
#
_cell.length_a   1.000
_cell.length_b   1.000
_cell.length_c   1.000
_cell.angle_alpha   90.00
_cell.angle_beta   90.00
_cell.angle_gamma   90.00
#
_symmetry.space_group_name_H-M   'P 1'
#
loop_
_entity.id
_entity.type
_entity.pdbx_description
1 polymer ?
#
loop_
_entity_poly.entity_id
_entity_poly.type
_entity_poly.pdbx_seq_one_letter_code
_entity_poly.pdbx_strand_id
1 'polypeptide(L)'
;MTEGYEQAYERAAADAEERLAAAADIDAVAGIERELLGRRSVLTEAKRRLGDLDPGERAAAGRRLNAARERVEASVAAARIRLSASGRADRYAAERLDLTERLPQTAPLRRGHFHPVTQARDRLEDVFVGMGYTV
;
A
#
# COMPACT_ATOMS: atom_id res chain seq x y z
N MET A 1 23.70 24.03 28.67
CA MET A 1 23.97 23.75 27.23
C MET A 1 23.10 22.63 26.65
N THR A 2 22.47 21.80 27.48
CA THR A 2 21.61 20.66 27.11
C THR A 2 20.18 21.07 26.66
N GLU A 3 19.58 22.11 27.25
CA GLU A 3 18.20 22.55 26.95
C GLU A 3 17.97 22.98 25.49
N GLY A 4 18.94 23.66 24.85
CA GLY A 4 18.80 24.08 23.45
C GLY A 4 18.78 22.91 22.46
N TYR A 5 19.42 21.79 22.81
CA TYR A 5 19.43 20.58 22.01
C TYR A 5 18.16 19.75 22.20
N GLU A 6 17.61 19.73 23.41
CA GLU A 6 16.30 19.12 23.66
C GLU A 6 15.20 19.80 22.85
N GLN A 7 15.22 21.13 22.77
CA GLN A 7 14.28 21.87 21.91
C GLN A 7 14.48 21.59 20.42
N ALA A 8 15.71 21.34 19.97
CA ALA A 8 16.01 21.14 18.55
C ALA A 8 15.42 19.84 18.01
N TYR A 9 15.55 18.71 18.73
CA TYR A 9 14.97 17.44 18.26
C TYR A 9 13.45 17.40 18.46
N GLU A 10 12.91 18.04 19.49
CA GLU A 10 11.46 18.16 19.67
C GLU A 10 10.82 19.02 18.57
N ARG A 11 11.44 20.15 18.20
CA ARG A 11 10.98 20.92 17.03
C ARG A 11 11.06 20.13 15.75
N ALA A 12 12.14 19.38 15.53
CA ALA A 12 12.27 18.55 14.35
C ALA A 12 11.21 17.44 14.31
N ALA A 13 10.83 16.87 15.46
CA ALA A 13 9.76 15.90 15.56
C ALA A 13 8.37 16.53 15.30
N ALA A 14 8.10 17.73 15.81
CA ALA A 14 6.85 18.44 15.54
C ALA A 14 6.71 18.85 14.06
N ASP A 15 7.78 19.41 13.46
CA ASP A 15 7.83 19.73 12.03
C ASP A 15 7.62 18.47 11.17
N ALA A 16 8.20 17.34 11.58
CA ALA A 16 7.99 16.06 10.92
C ALA A 16 6.52 15.63 10.91
N GLU A 17 5.85 15.72 12.06
CA GLU A 17 4.45 15.34 12.20
C GLU A 17 3.56 16.21 11.29
N GLU A 18 3.82 17.52 11.22
CA GLU A 18 3.09 18.44 10.35
C GLU A 18 3.35 18.16 8.86
N ARG A 19 4.62 17.97 8.46
CA ARG A 19 4.99 17.64 7.09
C ARG A 19 4.44 16.28 6.65
N LEU A 20 4.44 15.28 7.54
CA LEU A 20 3.84 13.97 7.28
C LEU A 20 2.31 14.06 7.21
N ALA A 21 1.67 14.91 8.01
CA ALA A 21 0.24 15.16 7.93
C ALA A 21 -0.14 15.78 6.58
N ALA A 22 0.67 16.69 6.05
CA ALA A 22 0.46 17.39 4.77
C ALA A 22 0.99 16.65 3.52
N ALA A 23 1.73 15.56 3.68
CA ALA A 23 2.31 14.81 2.56
C ALA A 23 1.23 14.26 1.61
N ALA A 24 1.40 14.51 0.31
CA ALA A 24 0.44 14.18 -0.74
C ALA A 24 0.67 12.81 -1.40
N ASP A 25 1.89 12.28 -1.32
CA ASP A 25 2.25 11.00 -1.93
C ASP A 25 3.29 10.22 -1.09
N ILE A 26 3.50 8.95 -1.46
CA ILE A 26 4.41 8.04 -0.78
C ILE A 26 5.88 8.47 -0.92
N ASP A 27 6.24 9.13 -2.02
CA ASP A 27 7.61 9.57 -2.29
C ASP A 27 8.00 10.75 -1.40
N ALA A 28 7.06 11.67 -1.14
CA ALA A 28 7.18 12.75 -0.18
C ALA A 28 7.38 12.19 1.25
N VAL A 29 6.60 11.18 1.64
CA VAL A 29 6.78 10.49 2.93
C VAL A 29 8.18 9.86 3.02
N ALA A 30 8.65 9.18 1.97
CA ALA A 30 9.99 8.59 1.93
C ALA A 30 11.12 9.65 1.94
N GLY A 31 10.88 10.84 1.37
CA GLY A 31 11.78 11.99 1.48
C GLY A 31 11.92 12.48 2.92
N ILE A 32 10.78 12.72 3.57
CA ILE A 32 10.70 13.19 4.96
C ILE A 32 11.35 12.16 5.92
N GLU A 33 11.06 10.87 5.73
CA GLU A 33 11.65 9.79 6.53
C GLU A 33 13.19 9.77 6.42
N ARG A 34 13.75 9.96 5.22
CA ARG A 34 15.21 10.01 5.02
C ARG A 34 15.84 11.24 5.69
N GLU A 35 15.17 12.38 5.66
CA GLU A 35 15.65 13.62 6.28
C GLU A 35 15.72 13.49 7.81
N LEU A 36 14.76 12.79 8.42
CA LEU A 36 14.57 12.74 9.86
C LEU A 36 15.12 11.49 10.55
N LEU A 37 15.08 10.32 9.91
CA LEU A 37 15.57 9.05 10.45
C LEU A 37 16.85 8.56 9.76
N GLY A 38 17.32 9.27 8.74
CA GLY A 38 18.53 8.93 7.99
C GLY A 38 19.82 9.05 8.80
N ARG A 39 20.92 8.59 8.20
CA ARG A 39 22.26 8.55 8.80
C ARG A 39 22.84 9.91 9.24
N ARG A 40 22.36 11.02 8.68
CA ARG A 40 22.80 12.40 8.99
C ARG A 40 21.66 13.27 9.55
N SER A 41 20.59 12.64 10.06
CA SER A 41 19.44 13.38 10.56
C SER A 41 19.69 14.01 11.92
N VAL A 42 18.89 15.02 12.25
CA VAL A 42 18.92 15.69 13.56
C VAL A 42 18.73 14.67 14.70
N LEU A 43 17.85 13.68 14.52
CA LEU A 43 17.61 12.62 15.51
C LEU A 43 18.80 11.66 15.65
N THR A 44 19.47 11.31 14.55
CA THR A 44 20.64 10.43 14.56
C THR A 44 21.88 11.12 15.15
N GLU A 45 22.07 12.41 14.87
CA GLU A 45 23.11 13.25 15.49
C GLU A 45 22.86 13.44 16.99
N ALA A 46 21.60 13.69 17.39
CA ALA A 46 21.21 13.74 18.80
C ALA A 46 21.52 12.41 19.52
N LYS A 47 21.28 11.27 18.86
CA LYS A 47 21.59 9.94 19.40
C LYS A 47 23.09 9.70 19.58
N ARG A 48 23.93 10.19 18.65
CA ARG A 48 25.39 10.10 18.77
C ARG A 48 25.93 10.89 19.95
N ARG A 49 25.47 12.14 20.10
CA ARG A 49 25.90 13.04 21.18
C ARG A 49 25.40 12.65 22.56
N LEU A 50 24.36 11.81 22.63
CA LEU A 50 23.99 11.12 23.87
C LEU A 50 25.16 10.29 24.45
N GLY A 51 26.10 9.87 23.58
CA GLY A 51 27.35 9.20 23.91
C GLY A 51 28.37 10.06 24.68
N ASP A 52 28.16 11.37 24.79
CA ASP A 52 29.09 12.29 25.46
C ASP A 52 28.58 12.80 26.83
N LEU A 53 27.37 12.39 27.25
CA LEU A 53 26.73 12.85 28.50
C LEU A 53 27.10 11.99 29.71
N ASP A 54 26.95 12.55 30.92
CA ASP A 54 27.08 11.81 32.17
C ASP A 54 25.98 10.75 32.33
N PRO A 55 26.21 9.64 33.05
CA PRO A 55 25.26 8.52 33.15
C PRO A 55 23.85 8.91 33.65
N GLY A 56 23.77 9.88 34.56
CA GLY A 56 22.50 10.37 35.11
C GLY A 56 21.67 11.16 34.10
N GLU A 57 22.29 12.07 33.36
CA GLU A 57 21.62 12.89 32.34
C GLU A 57 21.34 12.09 31.05
N ARG A 58 22.22 11.15 30.70
CA ARG A 58 22.07 10.25 29.55
C ARG A 58 20.77 9.45 29.62
N ALA A 59 20.39 8.94 30.79
CA ALA A 59 19.19 8.12 30.95
C ALA A 59 17.90 8.91 30.68
N ALA A 60 17.81 10.15 31.18
CA ALA A 60 16.65 11.01 30.96
C ALA A 60 16.56 11.50 29.51
N ALA A 61 17.67 12.00 28.96
CA ALA A 61 17.74 12.48 27.58
C ALA A 61 17.50 11.35 26.56
N GLY A 62 18.01 10.15 26.83
CA GLY A 62 17.80 8.98 25.96
C GLY A 62 16.36 8.53 25.89
N ARG A 63 15.63 8.55 27.02
CA ARG A 63 14.19 8.26 27.03
C ARG A 63 13.40 9.26 26.20
N ARG A 64 13.68 10.56 26.34
CA ARG A 64 13.01 11.61 25.55
C ARG A 64 13.30 11.47 24.05
N LEU A 65 14.56 11.22 23.69
CA LEU A 65 14.94 11.03 22.30
C LEU A 65 14.29 9.80 21.67
N ASN A 66 14.24 8.67 22.39
CA ASN A 66 13.53 7.49 21.91
C ASN A 66 12.03 7.75 21.75
N ALA A 67 11.40 8.44 22.70
CA ALA A 67 9.98 8.80 22.59
C ALA A 67 9.69 9.72 21.39
N ALA A 68 10.57 10.71 21.12
CA ALA A 68 10.46 11.55 19.93
C ALA A 68 10.63 10.72 18.63
N ARG A 69 11.58 9.78 18.62
CA ARG A 69 11.80 8.89 17.49
C ARG A 69 10.60 7.98 17.23
N GLU A 70 10.05 7.36 18.26
CA GLU A 70 8.86 6.50 18.17
C GLU A 70 7.65 7.26 17.63
N ARG A 71 7.44 8.51 18.06
CA ARG A 71 6.39 9.38 17.50
C ARG A 71 6.55 9.62 16.01
N VAL A 72 7.76 9.96 15.57
CA VAL A 72 8.03 10.15 14.13
C VAL A 72 7.82 8.86 13.35
N GLU A 73 8.31 7.72 13.85
CA GLU A 73 8.12 6.41 13.21
C GLU A 73 6.62 6.03 13.11
N ALA A 74 5.83 6.29 14.16
CA ALA A 74 4.38 6.09 14.14
C ALA A 74 3.68 7.00 13.11
N SER A 75 4.06 8.28 13.03
CA SER A 75 3.51 9.22 12.05
C SER A 75 3.87 8.84 10.61
N VAL A 76 5.09 8.35 10.36
CA VAL A 76 5.49 7.81 9.06
C VAL A 76 4.63 6.60 8.69
N ALA A 77 4.44 5.67 9.61
CA ALA A 77 3.61 4.49 9.38
C ALA A 77 2.16 4.87 9.06
N ALA A 78 1.57 5.81 9.80
CA ALA A 78 0.22 6.32 9.56
C ALA A 78 0.10 7.00 8.18
N ALA A 79 1.08 7.84 7.82
CA ALA A 79 1.10 8.52 6.52
C ALA A 79 1.22 7.52 5.35
N ARG A 80 2.09 6.49 5.48
CA ARG A 80 2.22 5.41 4.49
C ARG A 80 0.91 4.65 4.29
N ILE A 81 0.22 4.29 5.38
CA ILE A 81 -1.08 3.60 5.29
C ILE A 81 -2.09 4.48 4.55
N ARG A 82 -2.24 5.74 4.95
CA ARG A 82 -3.16 6.71 4.34
C ARG A 82 -2.94 6.86 2.84
N LEU A 83 -1.69 7.00 2.40
CA LEU A 83 -1.34 7.25 0.99
C LEU A 83 -1.24 5.98 0.13
N SER A 84 -1.02 4.80 0.73
CA SER A 84 -1.03 3.52 0.01
C SER A 84 -2.43 3.14 -0.50
N ALA A 85 -3.49 3.64 0.15
CA ALA A 85 -4.86 3.42 -0.27
C ALA A 85 -5.25 4.31 -1.45
N SER A 86 -4.85 5.59 -1.42
CA SER A 86 -5.20 6.56 -2.46
C SER A 86 -4.50 6.28 -3.79
N GLY A 87 -3.18 6.09 -3.78
CA GLY A 87 -2.41 5.87 -5.02
C GLY A 87 -2.83 4.62 -5.79
N ARG A 88 -3.36 3.60 -5.10
CA ARG A 88 -3.89 2.39 -5.75
C ARG A 88 -5.24 2.64 -6.42
N ALA A 89 -6.13 3.39 -5.78
CA ALA A 89 -7.46 3.68 -6.33
C ALA A 89 -7.36 4.49 -7.63
N ASP A 90 -6.51 5.52 -7.66
CA ASP A 90 -6.30 6.36 -8.86
C ASP A 90 -5.72 5.55 -10.02
N ARG A 91 -4.74 4.69 -9.71
CA ARG A 91 -4.16 3.78 -10.69
C ARG A 91 -5.19 2.78 -11.23
N TYR A 92 -6.01 2.17 -10.37
CA TYR A 92 -7.07 1.25 -10.80
C TYR A 92 -8.15 1.96 -11.64
N ALA A 93 -8.47 3.22 -11.33
CA ALA A 93 -9.40 4.01 -12.12
C ALA A 93 -8.82 4.31 -13.52
N ALA A 94 -7.52 4.63 -13.60
CA ALA A 94 -6.84 4.86 -14.86
C ALA A 94 -6.67 3.59 -15.70
N GLU A 95 -6.45 2.43 -15.07
CA GLU A 95 -6.29 1.12 -15.73
C GLU A 95 -7.62 0.39 -15.98
N ARG A 96 -8.77 1.03 -15.72
CA ARG A 96 -10.08 0.39 -15.82
C ARG A 96 -10.40 0.02 -17.27
N LEU A 97 -10.44 -1.29 -17.56
CA LEU A 97 -10.82 -1.85 -18.86
C LEU A 97 -12.26 -2.37 -18.85
N ASP A 98 -13.01 -2.17 -19.93
CA ASP A 98 -14.30 -2.82 -20.14
C ASP A 98 -14.10 -4.27 -20.62
N LEU A 99 -14.31 -5.23 -19.73
CA LEU A 99 -14.20 -6.66 -20.04
C LEU A 99 -15.35 -7.19 -20.91
N THR A 100 -16.42 -6.41 -21.14
CA THR A 100 -17.55 -6.79 -21.98
C THR A 100 -17.37 -6.37 -23.43
N GLU A 101 -16.39 -5.52 -23.72
CA GLU A 101 -16.09 -5.06 -25.07
C GLU A 101 -15.73 -6.25 -25.98
N ARG A 102 -16.61 -6.52 -26.96
CA ARG A 102 -16.40 -7.58 -27.95
C ARG A 102 -15.77 -6.98 -29.20
N LEU A 103 -14.46 -7.14 -29.33
CA LEU A 103 -13.73 -6.80 -30.54
C LEU A 103 -13.80 -7.96 -31.54
N PRO A 104 -13.87 -7.71 -32.86
CA PRO A 104 -13.88 -8.77 -33.87
C PRO A 104 -12.71 -9.74 -33.73
N GLN A 105 -11.53 -9.24 -33.31
CA GLN A 105 -10.34 -10.05 -33.05
C GLN A 105 -10.36 -10.88 -31.77
N THR A 106 -11.23 -10.56 -30.80
CA THR A 106 -11.38 -11.29 -29.53
C THR A 106 -12.69 -12.10 -29.46
N ALA A 107 -13.50 -12.06 -30.51
CA ALA A 107 -14.73 -12.81 -30.58
C ALA A 107 -14.43 -14.31 -30.43
N PRO A 108 -15.15 -15.02 -29.54
CA PRO A 108 -14.95 -16.46 -29.39
C PRO A 108 -15.21 -17.14 -30.73
N LEU A 109 -14.40 -18.14 -31.06
CA LEU A 109 -14.62 -18.97 -32.22
C LEU A 109 -16.07 -19.44 -32.25
N ARG A 110 -16.74 -19.21 -33.37
CA ARG A 110 -18.15 -19.56 -33.51
C ARG A 110 -18.28 -21.06 -33.32
N ARG A 111 -19.02 -21.48 -32.30
CA ARG A 111 -19.31 -22.90 -32.08
C ARG A 111 -20.07 -23.42 -33.30
N GLY A 112 -19.69 -24.60 -33.78
CA GLY A 112 -20.46 -25.31 -34.78
C GLY A 112 -21.84 -25.71 -34.25
N HIS A 113 -22.72 -26.09 -35.17
CA HIS A 113 -24.06 -26.60 -34.85
C HIS A 113 -24.22 -27.98 -35.46
N PHE A 114 -24.94 -28.87 -34.77
CA PHE A 114 -25.35 -30.15 -35.36
C PHE A 114 -26.35 -29.91 -36.48
N HIS A 115 -26.30 -30.78 -37.50
CA HIS A 115 -27.28 -30.74 -38.57
C HIS A 115 -28.70 -30.97 -38.02
N PRO A 116 -29.76 -30.33 -38.55
CA PRO A 116 -31.13 -30.50 -38.04
C PRO A 116 -31.60 -31.95 -38.00
N VAL A 117 -31.16 -32.79 -38.95
CA VAL A 117 -31.46 -34.24 -38.96
C VAL A 117 -30.84 -34.94 -37.76
N THR A 118 -29.59 -34.64 -37.41
CA THR A 118 -28.94 -35.18 -36.21
C THR A 118 -29.69 -34.76 -34.95
N GLN A 119 -30.02 -33.46 -34.83
CA GLN A 119 -30.80 -32.98 -33.68
C GLN A 119 -32.18 -33.64 -33.57
N ALA A 120 -32.86 -33.86 -34.70
CA ALA A 120 -34.17 -34.53 -34.74
C ALA A 120 -34.05 -36.01 -34.35
N ARG A 121 -33.00 -36.68 -34.83
CA ARG A 121 -32.68 -38.05 -34.47
C ARG A 121 -32.40 -38.16 -32.97
N ASP A 122 -31.46 -37.39 -32.44
CA ASP A 122 -31.09 -37.42 -31.02
C ASP A 122 -32.31 -37.19 -30.11
N ARG A 123 -33.15 -36.20 -30.44
CA ARG A 123 -34.40 -35.94 -29.71
C ARG A 123 -35.38 -37.10 -29.75
N LEU A 124 -35.43 -37.85 -30.85
CA LEU A 124 -36.28 -39.02 -30.99
C LEU A 124 -35.71 -40.20 -30.19
N GLU A 125 -34.38 -40.43 -30.29
CA GLU A 125 -33.68 -41.43 -29.50
C GLU A 125 -33.90 -41.21 -27.99
N ASP A 126 -33.80 -39.97 -27.50
CA ASP A 126 -34.05 -39.60 -26.10
C ASP A 126 -35.44 -40.07 -25.61
N VAL A 127 -36.47 -39.98 -26.45
CA VAL A 127 -37.83 -40.44 -26.11
C VAL A 127 -37.86 -41.95 -25.95
N PHE A 128 -37.28 -42.70 -26.89
CA PHE A 128 -37.27 -44.16 -26.84
C PHE A 128 -36.41 -44.69 -25.68
N VAL A 129 -35.27 -44.06 -25.42
CA VAL A 129 -34.45 -44.34 -24.23
C VAL A 129 -35.24 -44.08 -22.94
N GLY A 130 -35.99 -42.96 -22.87
CA GLY A 130 -36.86 -42.66 -21.75
C GLY A 130 -37.99 -43.68 -21.52
N MET A 131 -38.41 -44.38 -22.58
CA MET A 131 -39.39 -45.48 -22.52
C MET A 131 -38.76 -46.84 -22.17
N GLY A 132 -37.45 -46.92 -21.99
CA GLY A 132 -36.73 -48.15 -21.64
C GLY A 132 -36.22 -48.97 -22.84
N TYR A 133 -36.23 -48.40 -24.04
CA TYR A 133 -35.63 -49.03 -25.22
C TYR A 133 -34.12 -48.76 -25.29
N THR A 134 -33.37 -49.68 -25.90
CA THR A 134 -31.98 -49.47 -26.30
C THR A 134 -31.96 -49.18 -27.80
N VAL A 135 -31.37 -48.06 -28.19
CA VAL A 135 -31.30 -47.56 -29.58
C VAL A 135 -29.86 -47.58 -30.09
#